data_AF-A0A9E4C954-F1
#
_entry.id   AF-A0A9E4C954-F1
#
_cell.length_a   1.000
_cell.length_b   1.000
_cell.length_c   1.000
_cell.angle_alpha   90.00
_cell.angle_beta   90.00
_cell.angle_gamma   90.00
#
_symmetry.space_group_name_H-M   'P 1'
#
loop_
_entity.id
_entity.type
_entity.pdbx_description
1 polymer ?
#
loop_
_entity_poly.entity_id
_entity_poly.type
_entity_poly.pdbx_seq_one_letter_code
_entity_poly.pdbx_strand_id
1 'polypeptide(L)'
;MVRRLFLLLVGVLAAASFRPANAQQSLNTRVVPRDDYFLAQRGYYGGDYATALRAFRSVANGGISSTEGRWVDSICYHTMLGESYYHLGQSTLALEQYEAALKLAVAHGDWLLRVQFPDAIAPASLTNRNRITWGASARRSRTGAYPDTMMSFQGRLNNDNVIRNGGVVTPPNLFPLRVTEIVRCTGLSLYRRWELIGPAGAYTPLSSQIVETLSRRSAPANHWSQVWIEAQLGLAQAGAGKRAEAVAHLQRAI
;
A
#
# COMPACT_ATOMS: atom_id res chain seq x y z
N MET A 1 -56.43 1.85 41.83
CA MET A 1 -55.82 0.98 40.79
C MET A 1 -54.95 1.74 39.79
N VAL A 2 -55.29 2.96 39.37
CA VAL A 2 -54.58 3.73 38.33
C VAL A 2 -53.12 4.11 38.68
N ARG A 3 -52.82 4.38 39.96
CA ARG A 3 -51.48 4.86 40.40
C ARG A 3 -50.39 3.78 40.38
N ARG A 4 -50.76 2.50 40.49
CA ARG A 4 -49.81 1.36 40.39
C ARG A 4 -49.48 1.00 38.94
N LEU A 5 -50.42 1.23 38.02
CA LEU A 5 -50.22 1.00 36.58
C LEU A 5 -49.26 2.03 35.98
N PHE A 6 -49.31 3.29 36.44
CA PHE A 6 -48.45 4.35 35.95
C PHE A 6 -46.97 4.17 36.37
N LEU A 7 -46.72 3.66 37.58
CA LEU A 7 -45.37 3.34 38.06
C LEU A 7 -44.73 2.15 37.33
N LEU A 8 -45.54 1.16 36.92
CA LEU A 8 -45.07 0.04 36.10
C LEU A 8 -44.74 0.47 34.66
N LEU A 9 -45.51 1.40 34.08
CA LEU A 9 -45.27 1.89 32.72
C LEU A 9 -43.99 2.76 32.63
N VAL A 10 -43.71 3.57 33.65
CA VAL A 10 -42.46 4.35 33.73
C VAL A 10 -41.25 3.45 33.99
N GLY A 11 -41.40 2.38 34.78
CA GLY A 11 -40.33 1.39 35.01
C GLY A 11 -39.96 0.60 33.76
N VAL A 12 -40.92 0.27 32.90
CA VAL A 12 -40.66 -0.45 31.64
C VAL A 12 -40.05 0.46 30.56
N LEU A 13 -40.39 1.76 30.53
CA LEU A 13 -39.75 2.73 29.64
C LEU A 13 -38.31 3.10 30.07
N ALA A 14 -37.98 3.04 31.37
CA ALA A 14 -36.62 3.29 31.86
C ALA A 14 -35.66 2.11 31.63
N ALA A 15 -36.17 0.89 31.41
CA ALA A 15 -35.37 -0.29 31.09
C ALA A 15 -35.06 -0.44 29.58
N ALA A 16 -35.71 0.33 28.71
CA ALA A 16 -35.51 0.27 27.26
C ALA A 16 -34.42 1.23 26.74
N SER A 17 -33.90 2.13 27.58
CA SER A 17 -32.93 3.17 27.18
C SER A 17 -31.47 2.84 27.47
N PHE A 18 -31.17 1.69 28.09
CA PHE A 18 -29.79 1.19 28.25
C PHE A 18 -29.48 0.07 27.25
N ARG A 19 -29.58 0.37 25.95
CA ARG A 19 -28.83 -0.40 24.96
C ARG A 19 -27.42 0.18 24.95
N PRO A 20 -26.36 -0.57 25.32
CA PRO A 20 -25.02 -0.10 25.07
C PRO A 20 -24.91 0.13 23.56
N ALA A 21 -24.67 1.37 23.18
CA ALA A 21 -24.37 1.75 21.81
C ALA A 21 -22.97 1.21 21.46
N ASN A 22 -22.84 -0.11 21.32
CA ASN A 22 -21.64 -0.77 20.79
C ASN A 22 -21.59 -0.66 19.25
N ALA A 23 -22.14 0.41 18.68
CA ALA A 23 -22.19 0.66 17.23
C ALA A 23 -21.17 1.69 16.75
N GLN A 24 -20.27 2.18 17.62
CA GLN A 24 -19.32 3.24 17.27
C GLN A 24 -17.85 2.93 17.63
N GLN A 25 -17.44 1.67 17.50
CA GLN A 25 -16.02 1.28 17.63
C GLN A 25 -15.50 0.37 16.51
N SER A 26 -16.20 0.26 15.37
CA SER A 26 -15.74 -0.48 14.19
C SER A 26 -15.32 0.44 13.02
N LEU A 27 -14.94 1.68 13.29
CA LEU A 27 -14.62 2.66 12.24
C LEU A 27 -13.14 2.71 11.81
N ASN A 28 -12.18 2.09 12.52
CA ASN A 28 -10.76 2.40 12.28
C ASN A 28 -9.75 1.23 12.35
N THR A 29 -10.13 0.01 11.97
CA THR A 29 -9.14 -1.09 11.81
C THR A 29 -9.33 -1.86 10.51
N ARG A 30 -9.66 -1.15 9.42
CA ARG A 30 -9.76 -1.80 8.10
C ARG A 30 -8.36 -1.96 7.52
N VAL A 31 -8.02 -3.19 7.13
CA VAL A 31 -6.80 -3.49 6.40
C VAL A 31 -6.84 -2.81 5.03
N VAL A 32 -5.75 -2.13 4.66
CA VAL A 32 -5.62 -1.49 3.35
C VAL A 32 -4.37 -1.97 2.60
N PRO A 33 -4.41 -2.16 1.27
CA PRO A 33 -5.61 -2.34 0.45
C PRO A 33 -6.55 -3.42 1.01
N ARG A 34 -7.84 -3.19 0.79
CA ARG A 34 -8.95 -4.02 1.31
C ARG A 34 -9.04 -5.36 0.58
N ASP A 35 -9.82 -6.30 1.09
CA ASP A 35 -9.94 -7.64 0.49
C ASP A 35 -10.68 -7.62 -0.87
N ASP A 36 -11.56 -6.65 -1.10
CA ASP A 36 -12.24 -6.41 -2.38
C ASP A 36 -11.25 -6.09 -3.53
N TYR A 37 -10.12 -5.44 -3.22
CA TYR A 37 -9.02 -5.25 -4.16
C TYR A 37 -8.49 -6.59 -4.70
N PHE A 38 -8.27 -7.56 -3.82
CA PHE A 38 -7.75 -8.88 -4.22
C PHE A 38 -8.82 -9.70 -4.96
N LEU A 39 -10.10 -9.49 -4.67
CA LEU A 39 -11.19 -10.07 -5.47
C LEU A 39 -11.18 -9.52 -6.90
N ALA A 40 -11.00 -8.21 -7.08
CA ALA A 40 -10.85 -7.59 -8.40
C ALA A 40 -9.59 -8.11 -9.12
N GLN A 41 -8.49 -8.34 -8.39
CA GLN A 41 -7.25 -8.88 -8.92
C GLN A 41 -7.40 -10.31 -9.48
N ARG A 42 -8.27 -11.14 -8.89
CA ARG A 42 -8.59 -12.47 -9.47
C ARG A 42 -9.25 -12.34 -10.84
N GLY A 43 -10.17 -11.39 -11.01
CA GLY A 43 -10.79 -11.09 -12.31
C GLY A 43 -9.77 -10.64 -13.34
N TYR A 44 -8.84 -9.77 -12.94
CA TYR A 44 -7.71 -9.35 -13.77
C TYR A 44 -6.84 -10.52 -14.23
N TYR A 45 -6.42 -11.41 -13.30
CA TYR A 45 -5.64 -12.60 -13.68
C TYR A 45 -6.44 -13.62 -14.50
N GLY A 46 -7.77 -13.56 -14.46
CA GLY A 46 -8.66 -14.31 -15.35
C GLY A 46 -8.76 -13.75 -16.77
N GLY A 47 -8.16 -12.58 -17.05
CA GLY A 47 -8.13 -11.97 -18.39
C GLY A 47 -9.32 -11.06 -18.72
N ASP A 48 -10.31 -10.92 -17.84
CA ASP A 48 -11.42 -9.97 -18.03
C ASP A 48 -11.01 -8.55 -17.55
N TYR A 49 -10.20 -7.89 -18.37
CA TYR A 49 -9.63 -6.57 -18.05
C TYR A 49 -10.68 -5.46 -18.00
N ALA A 50 -11.78 -5.57 -18.76
CA ALA A 50 -12.83 -4.55 -18.77
C ALA A 50 -13.67 -4.59 -17.49
N THR A 51 -14.01 -5.78 -17.00
CA THR A 51 -14.67 -5.94 -15.70
C THR A 51 -13.73 -5.61 -14.56
N ALA A 52 -12.47 -6.06 -14.63
CA ALA A 52 -11.45 -5.72 -13.64
C ALA A 52 -11.26 -4.20 -13.51
N LEU A 53 -11.22 -3.47 -14.63
CA LEU A 53 -11.14 -2.00 -14.64
C LEU A 53 -12.29 -1.36 -13.84
N ARG A 54 -13.54 -1.80 -14.09
CA ARG A 54 -14.71 -1.30 -13.34
C ARG A 54 -14.62 -1.63 -11.86
N ALA A 55 -14.20 -2.85 -11.53
CA ALA A 55 -14.03 -3.29 -10.15
C ALA A 55 -12.97 -2.45 -9.42
N PHE A 56 -11.79 -2.26 -10.02
CA PHE A 56 -10.73 -1.42 -9.43
C PHE A 56 -11.15 0.04 -9.28
N ARG A 57 -11.92 0.61 -10.23
CA ARG A 57 -12.47 1.97 -10.08
C ARG A 57 -13.42 2.06 -8.88
N SER A 58 -14.25 1.04 -8.66
CA SER A 58 -15.15 0.97 -7.51
C SER A 58 -14.38 0.89 -6.20
N VAL A 59 -13.39 -0.03 -6.12
CA VAL A 59 -12.56 -0.22 -4.92
C VAL A 59 -11.69 1.01 -4.62
N ALA A 60 -11.25 1.75 -5.64
CA ALA A 60 -10.46 2.97 -5.48
C ALA A 60 -11.17 4.07 -4.66
N ASN A 61 -12.51 4.06 -4.64
CA ASN A 61 -13.30 4.99 -3.82
C ASN A 61 -13.25 4.66 -2.32
N GLY A 62 -12.87 3.43 -1.97
CA GLY A 62 -12.70 2.97 -0.59
C GLY A 62 -11.32 3.26 0.01
N GLY A 63 -10.42 3.89 -0.74
CA GLY A 63 -9.09 4.23 -0.28
C GLY A 63 -9.09 5.27 0.85
N ILE A 64 -8.01 5.31 1.63
CA ILE A 64 -7.86 6.28 2.71
C ILE A 64 -7.56 7.66 2.10
N SER A 65 -8.42 8.62 2.41
CA SER A 65 -8.24 10.03 2.07
C SER A 65 -8.20 10.88 3.34
N SER A 66 -7.33 11.88 3.32
CA SER A 66 -7.20 12.89 4.37
C SER A 66 -7.28 14.29 3.75
N THR A 67 -7.20 15.33 4.58
CA THR A 67 -7.07 16.72 4.11
C THR A 67 -5.80 16.96 3.29
N GLU A 68 -4.78 16.13 3.46
CA GLU A 68 -3.50 16.17 2.73
C GLU A 68 -3.58 15.38 1.40
N GLY A 69 -4.73 14.77 1.10
CA GLY A 69 -4.98 13.99 -0.11
C GLY A 69 -5.07 12.49 0.13
N ARG A 70 -4.90 11.72 -0.95
CA ARG A 70 -4.92 10.25 -0.93
C ARG A 70 -3.66 9.69 -0.27
N TRP A 71 -3.82 8.56 0.42
CA TRP A 71 -2.72 7.87 1.11
C TRP A 71 -2.07 6.79 0.24
N VAL A 72 -1.07 6.09 0.79
CA VAL A 72 -0.20 5.14 0.07
C VAL A 72 -0.92 3.89 -0.44
N ASP A 73 -2.07 3.54 0.14
CA ASP A 73 -2.91 2.44 -0.36
C ASP A 73 -3.41 2.72 -1.79
N SER A 74 -3.61 4.00 -2.12
CA SER A 74 -4.08 4.43 -3.44
C SER A 74 -3.09 4.13 -4.57
N ILE A 75 -1.81 3.91 -4.26
CA ILE A 75 -0.80 3.44 -5.23
C ILE A 75 -1.27 2.14 -5.88
N CYS A 76 -1.82 1.21 -5.10
CA CYS A 76 -2.28 -0.09 -5.60
C CYS A 76 -3.47 0.06 -6.55
N TYR A 77 -4.41 0.93 -6.21
CA TYR A 77 -5.60 1.18 -7.04
C TYR A 77 -5.21 1.82 -8.37
N HIS A 78 -4.36 2.86 -8.35
CA HIS A 78 -3.88 3.49 -9.58
C HIS A 78 -3.06 2.51 -10.43
N THR A 79 -2.18 1.72 -9.82
CA THR A 79 -1.39 0.70 -10.55
C THR A 79 -2.28 -0.29 -11.27
N MET A 80 -3.29 -0.86 -10.60
CA MET A 80 -4.15 -1.88 -11.22
C MET A 80 -5.15 -1.31 -12.23
N LEU A 81 -5.57 -0.06 -12.06
CA LEU A 81 -6.26 0.68 -13.11
C LEU A 81 -5.36 0.81 -14.35
N GLY A 82 -4.10 1.20 -14.14
CA GLY A 82 -3.08 1.26 -15.19
C GLY A 82 -2.89 -0.07 -15.92
N GLU A 83 -2.76 -1.18 -15.18
CA GLU A 83 -2.64 -2.52 -15.78
C GLU A 83 -3.87 -2.89 -16.61
N SER A 84 -5.07 -2.60 -16.10
CA SER A 84 -6.29 -2.88 -16.84
C SER A 84 -6.36 -2.06 -18.13
N TYR A 85 -6.01 -0.78 -18.09
CA TYR A 85 -5.93 0.06 -19.30
C TYR A 85 -4.85 -0.40 -20.28
N TYR A 86 -3.69 -0.82 -19.77
CA TYR A 86 -2.57 -1.31 -20.56
C TYR A 86 -3.00 -2.54 -21.38
N HIS A 87 -3.65 -3.52 -20.74
CA HIS A 87 -4.13 -4.72 -21.44
C HIS A 87 -5.31 -4.47 -22.38
N LEU A 88 -6.08 -3.41 -22.15
CA LEU A 88 -7.12 -2.95 -23.08
C LEU A 88 -6.55 -2.15 -24.27
N GLY A 89 -5.23 -1.94 -24.34
CA GLY A 89 -4.56 -1.17 -25.39
C GLY A 89 -4.66 0.35 -25.22
N GLN A 90 -5.14 0.83 -24.07
CA GLN A 90 -5.29 2.25 -23.77
C GLN A 90 -4.03 2.81 -23.09
N SER A 91 -2.91 2.80 -23.81
CA SER A 91 -1.57 3.11 -23.28
C SER A 91 -1.44 4.49 -22.66
N THR A 92 -2.11 5.51 -23.21
CA THR A 92 -2.08 6.88 -22.65
C THR A 92 -2.71 6.92 -21.27
N LEU A 93 -3.91 6.37 -21.11
CA LEU A 93 -4.59 6.29 -19.82
C LEU A 93 -3.83 5.41 -18.84
N ALA A 94 -3.24 4.31 -19.33
CA ALA A 94 -2.39 3.46 -18.50
C ALA A 94 -1.21 4.26 -17.93
N LEU A 95 -0.51 5.01 -18.78
CA LEU A 95 0.62 5.84 -18.38
C LEU A 95 0.21 6.88 -17.33
N GLU A 96 -0.89 7.59 -17.54
CA GLU A 96 -1.41 8.57 -16.58
C GLU A 96 -1.67 7.95 -15.20
N GLN A 97 -2.23 6.74 -15.15
CA GLN A 97 -2.46 6.03 -13.89
C GLN A 97 -1.16 5.60 -13.21
N TYR A 98 -0.17 5.10 -13.96
CA TYR A 98 1.13 4.76 -13.38
C TYR A 98 1.86 6.01 -12.86
N GLU A 99 1.82 7.13 -13.59
CA GLU A 99 2.41 8.38 -13.10
C GLU A 99 1.68 8.93 -11.87
N ALA A 100 0.36 8.79 -11.78
CA ALA A 100 -0.40 9.13 -10.58
C ALA A 100 0.02 8.29 -9.36
N ALA A 101 0.20 6.96 -9.56
CA ALA A 101 0.70 6.07 -8.51
C ALA A 101 2.11 6.48 -8.05
N LEU A 102 3.00 6.83 -8.97
CA LEU A 102 4.38 7.23 -8.65
C LEU A 102 4.46 8.61 -7.99
N LYS A 103 3.59 9.56 -8.36
CA LYS A 103 3.46 10.84 -7.67
C LYS A 103 3.05 10.66 -6.21
N LEU A 104 2.14 9.72 -5.92
CA LEU A 104 1.80 9.34 -4.54
C LEU A 104 2.99 8.72 -3.81
N ALA A 105 3.77 7.86 -4.47
CA ALA A 105 4.98 7.28 -3.88
C ALA A 105 6.05 8.34 -3.56
N VAL A 106 6.19 9.37 -4.40
CA VAL A 106 7.07 10.52 -4.15
C VAL A 106 6.56 11.37 -2.99
N ALA A 107 5.26 11.68 -2.98
CA ALA A 107 4.63 12.50 -1.95
C ALA A 107 4.74 11.88 -0.55
N HIS A 108 4.61 10.56 -0.46
CA HIS A 108 4.68 9.81 0.79
C HIS A 108 6.01 9.06 0.96
N GLY A 109 7.12 9.57 0.43
CA GLY A 109 8.38 8.82 0.34
C GLY A 109 8.96 8.27 1.65
N ASP A 110 8.50 8.73 2.81
CA ASP A 110 8.90 8.30 4.15
C ASP A 110 7.97 7.22 4.78
N TRP A 111 6.92 6.80 4.08
CA TRP A 111 5.85 5.97 4.66
C TRP A 111 6.32 4.64 5.25
N LEU A 112 7.35 4.02 4.66
CA LEU A 112 7.91 2.76 5.16
C LEU A 112 8.58 2.91 6.53
N LEU A 113 9.08 4.09 6.90
CA LEU A 113 9.60 4.35 8.25
C LEU A 113 8.51 4.32 9.32
N ARG A 114 7.25 4.46 8.91
CA ARG A 114 6.08 4.46 9.81
C ARG A 114 5.49 3.07 10.02
N VAL A 115 6.03 2.05 9.34
CA VAL A 115 5.60 0.66 9.45
C VAL A 115 6.34 -0.04 10.58
N GLN A 116 5.59 -0.76 11.41
CA GLN A 116 6.14 -1.68 12.40
C GLN A 116 6.50 -3.01 11.72
N PHE A 117 7.79 -3.19 11.45
CA PHE A 117 8.30 -4.44 10.90
C PHE A 117 8.63 -5.46 11.99
N PRO A 118 8.47 -6.77 11.72
CA PRO A 118 9.12 -7.79 12.52
C PRO A 118 10.65 -7.71 12.36
N ASP A 119 11.39 -7.83 13.47
CA ASP A 119 12.85 -7.75 13.46
C ASP A 119 13.52 -8.86 12.62
N ALA A 120 12.91 -10.05 12.61
CA ALA A 120 13.41 -11.21 11.90
C ALA A 120 12.32 -11.89 11.05
N ILE A 121 12.73 -12.42 9.90
CA ILE A 121 11.88 -13.17 8.99
C ILE A 121 12.19 -14.66 9.12
N ALA A 122 11.15 -15.44 9.43
CA ALA A 122 11.27 -16.90 9.47
C ALA A 122 11.44 -17.48 8.06
N PRO A 123 12.11 -18.62 7.88
CA PRO A 123 12.13 -19.31 6.59
C PRO A 123 10.71 -19.77 6.24
N ALA A 124 10.28 -19.55 4.99
CA ALA A 124 9.00 -20.01 4.51
C ALA A 124 8.96 -21.54 4.42
N SER A 125 7.83 -22.10 4.84
CA SER A 125 7.55 -23.52 4.66
C SER A 125 7.43 -23.84 3.17
N LEU A 126 8.17 -24.87 2.72
CA LEU A 126 8.17 -25.30 1.31
C LEU A 126 7.02 -26.26 0.98
N THR A 127 6.23 -26.70 1.97
CA THR A 127 5.26 -27.80 1.83
C THR A 127 4.09 -27.46 0.90
N ASN A 128 3.74 -26.17 0.74
CA ASN A 128 2.60 -25.71 -0.08
C ASN A 128 3.02 -24.86 -1.29
N ARG A 129 4.29 -24.91 -1.72
CA ARG A 129 4.70 -24.20 -2.94
C ARG A 129 4.49 -25.05 -4.17
N ASN A 130 3.92 -24.43 -5.21
CA ASN A 130 4.04 -24.94 -6.57
C ASN A 130 5.54 -25.04 -6.90
N ARG A 131 6.06 -26.27 -6.87
CA ARG A 131 7.43 -26.56 -7.29
C ARG A 131 7.50 -26.26 -8.78
N ILE A 132 8.35 -25.32 -9.17
CA ILE A 132 8.58 -25.01 -10.58
C ILE A 132 9.09 -26.30 -11.25
N THR A 133 8.33 -26.83 -12.20
CA THR A 133 8.59 -28.12 -12.85
C THR A 133 9.46 -28.00 -14.10
N TRP A 134 9.57 -26.81 -14.69
CA TRP A 134 10.27 -26.56 -15.95
C TRP A 134 11.72 -26.09 -15.79
N GLY A 135 12.23 -25.95 -14.56
CA GLY A 135 13.61 -25.56 -14.32
C GLY A 135 13.97 -25.51 -12.84
N ALA A 136 15.10 -26.13 -12.46
CA ALA A 136 15.64 -26.03 -11.11
C ALA A 136 16.45 -24.75 -10.97
N SER A 137 16.14 -23.95 -9.94
CA SER A 137 16.94 -22.75 -9.62
C SER A 137 18.31 -23.16 -9.07
N ALA A 138 19.39 -22.55 -9.58
CA ALA A 138 20.73 -22.70 -9.02
C ALA A 138 20.94 -21.89 -7.72
N ARG A 139 19.98 -21.02 -7.35
CA ARG A 139 20.07 -20.19 -6.15
C ARG A 139 19.87 -21.05 -4.91
N ARG A 140 20.76 -20.91 -3.92
CA ARG A 140 20.69 -21.62 -2.62
C ARG A 140 19.95 -20.82 -1.53
N SER A 141 19.42 -19.64 -1.86
CA SER A 141 18.71 -18.81 -0.89
C SER A 141 17.37 -19.43 -0.49
N ARG A 142 17.09 -19.43 0.82
CA ARG A 142 15.78 -19.82 1.35
C ARG A 142 14.87 -18.61 1.30
N THR A 143 13.64 -18.78 0.85
CA THR A 143 12.67 -17.68 0.86
C THR A 143 12.15 -17.44 2.26
N GLY A 144 11.95 -16.17 2.64
CA GLY A 144 11.32 -15.79 3.90
C GLY A 144 9.80 -15.90 3.90
N ALA A 145 9.22 -16.09 5.09
CA ALA A 145 7.80 -15.95 5.37
C ALA A 145 7.54 -14.53 5.91
N TYR A 146 6.91 -13.69 5.08
CA TYR A 146 6.60 -12.32 5.43
C TYR A 146 5.15 -12.23 5.93
N PRO A 147 4.85 -11.38 6.93
CA PRO A 147 3.48 -11.09 7.31
C PRO A 147 2.69 -10.48 6.14
N ASP A 148 1.43 -10.90 5.99
CA ASP A 148 0.52 -10.34 4.99
C ASP A 148 0.11 -8.89 5.31
N THR A 149 0.09 -8.54 6.59
CA THR A 149 -0.27 -7.22 7.11
C THR A 149 0.75 -6.76 8.16
N MET A 150 1.02 -5.45 8.17
CA MET A 150 1.91 -4.79 9.14
C MET A 150 1.24 -3.51 9.62
N MET A 151 1.44 -3.13 10.88
CA MET A 151 0.82 -1.92 11.42
C MET A 151 1.60 -0.69 10.97
N SER A 152 0.91 0.33 10.46
CA SER A 152 1.50 1.62 10.10
C SER A 152 0.94 2.72 10.98
N PHE A 153 1.81 3.60 11.46
CA PHE A 153 1.41 4.82 12.15
C PHE A 153 0.92 5.86 11.14
N GLN A 154 -0.26 6.42 11.39
CA GLN A 154 -0.78 7.58 10.67
C GLN A 154 -1.02 8.73 11.66
N GLY A 155 -0.54 9.92 11.29
CA GLY A 155 -0.57 11.12 12.14
C GLY A 155 0.83 11.70 12.36
N ARG A 156 0.93 12.68 13.26
CA ARG A 156 2.20 13.32 13.62
C ARG A 156 3.00 12.39 14.53
N LEU A 157 4.21 12.02 14.10
CA LEU A 157 5.15 11.24 14.90
C LEU A 157 5.83 12.09 15.98
N ASN A 158 6.05 13.38 15.71
CA ASN A 158 6.67 14.32 16.64
C ASN A 158 5.62 15.32 17.15
N ASN A 159 5.22 15.16 18.41
CA ASN A 159 4.27 16.03 19.10
C ASN A 159 4.94 17.06 20.02
N ASP A 160 6.28 17.11 20.09
CA ASP A 160 7.02 17.97 21.03
C ASP A 160 6.70 19.46 20.84
N ASN A 161 6.54 19.88 19.58
CA ASN A 161 6.17 21.25 19.25
C ASN A 161 4.71 21.58 19.59
N VAL A 162 3.81 20.60 19.58
CA VAL A 162 2.39 20.78 19.95
C VAL A 162 2.24 20.87 21.47
N ILE A 163 3.01 20.04 22.20
CA ILE A 163 3.08 20.04 23.66
C ILE A 163 3.61 21.39 24.17
N ARG A 164 4.67 21.92 23.56
CA ARG A 164 5.25 23.22 23.92
C ARG A 164 4.33 24.41 23.64
N ASN A 165 3.50 24.31 22.60
CA ASN A 165 2.62 25.40 22.16
C ASN A 165 1.18 25.27 22.69
N GLY A 166 0.90 24.35 23.62
CA GLY A 166 -0.42 24.19 24.23
C GLY A 166 -1.52 23.67 23.29
N GLY A 167 -1.14 22.94 22.23
CA GLY A 167 -2.10 22.38 21.28
C GLY A 167 -2.67 21.03 21.71
N VAL A 168 -3.81 20.63 21.14
CA VAL A 168 -4.43 19.33 21.38
C VAL A 168 -3.59 18.22 20.76
N VAL A 169 -3.08 17.30 21.59
CA VAL A 169 -2.35 16.11 21.15
C VAL A 169 -3.36 15.08 20.67
N THR A 170 -3.39 14.80 19.37
CA THR A 170 -4.14 13.67 18.81
C THR A 170 -3.26 12.42 18.86
N PRO A 171 -3.72 11.30 19.46
CA PRO A 171 -2.96 10.06 19.46
C PRO A 171 -2.78 9.54 18.02
N PRO A 172 -1.61 8.97 17.67
CA PRO A 172 -1.40 8.39 16.36
C PRO A 172 -2.34 7.20 16.17
N ASN A 173 -3.02 7.15 15.02
CA ASN A 173 -3.88 6.02 14.67
C ASN A 173 -3.05 4.95 13.98
N LEU A 174 -3.24 3.70 14.40
CA LEU A 174 -2.58 2.54 13.79
C LEU A 174 -3.48 1.90 12.75
N PHE A 175 -2.99 1.79 11.52
CA PHE A 175 -3.71 1.14 10.42
C PHE A 175 -2.97 -0.13 10.00
N PRO A 176 -3.66 -1.28 9.91
CA PRO A 176 -3.06 -2.46 9.31
C PRO A 176 -2.92 -2.26 7.78
N LEU A 177 -1.71 -2.46 7.29
CA LEU A 177 -1.29 -2.16 5.92
C LEU A 177 -0.71 -3.42 5.26
N ARG A 178 -1.12 -3.72 4.02
CA ARG A 178 -0.51 -4.77 3.19
C ARG A 178 0.68 -4.20 2.43
N VAL A 179 1.78 -4.05 3.17
CA VAL A 179 3.00 -3.35 2.73
C VAL A 179 3.60 -4.00 1.48
N THR A 180 3.66 -5.33 1.44
CA THR A 180 4.18 -6.11 0.32
C THR A 180 3.48 -5.77 -0.99
N GLU A 181 2.15 -5.58 -0.94
CA GLU A 181 1.35 -5.28 -2.12
C GLU A 181 1.57 -3.85 -2.63
N ILE A 182 1.72 -2.88 -1.72
CA ILE A 182 2.06 -1.51 -2.09
C ILE A 182 3.45 -1.47 -2.74
N VAL A 183 4.43 -2.16 -2.15
CA VAL A 183 5.78 -2.27 -2.71
C VAL A 183 5.76 -2.91 -4.10
N ARG A 184 4.98 -3.99 -4.29
CA ARG A 184 4.78 -4.65 -5.58
C ARG A 184 4.17 -3.68 -6.61
N CYS A 185 3.13 -2.96 -6.22
CA CYS A 185 2.43 -2.01 -7.10
C CYS A 185 3.33 -0.82 -7.50
N THR A 186 4.13 -0.29 -6.57
CA THR A 186 5.14 0.72 -6.90
C THR A 186 6.17 0.19 -7.89
N GLY A 187 6.71 -1.01 -7.64
CA GLY A 187 7.66 -1.65 -8.56
C GLY A 187 7.07 -1.88 -9.95
N LEU A 188 5.83 -2.37 -10.02
CA LEU A 188 5.13 -2.58 -11.29
C LEU A 188 4.89 -1.26 -12.03
N SER A 189 4.44 -0.21 -11.34
CA SER A 189 4.28 1.13 -11.92
C SER A 189 5.58 1.68 -12.48
N LEU A 190 6.71 1.51 -11.78
CA LEU A 190 8.04 1.92 -12.27
C LEU A 190 8.39 1.19 -13.56
N TYR A 191 8.22 -0.14 -13.57
CA TYR A 191 8.53 -0.99 -14.71
C TYR A 191 7.66 -0.62 -15.93
N ARG A 192 6.34 -0.53 -15.77
CA ARG A 192 5.42 -0.21 -16.87
C ARG A 192 5.59 1.19 -17.41
N ARG A 193 5.86 2.16 -16.54
CA ARG A 193 6.17 3.52 -16.98
C ARG A 193 7.41 3.53 -17.87
N TRP A 194 8.46 2.81 -17.47
CA TRP A 194 9.65 2.68 -18.31
C TRP A 194 9.35 1.97 -19.63
N GLU A 195 8.54 0.92 -19.61
CA GLU A 195 8.13 0.20 -20.82
C GLU A 195 7.36 1.11 -21.80
N LEU A 196 6.43 1.93 -21.29
CA LEU A 196 5.58 2.80 -22.10
C LEU A 196 6.30 4.06 -22.62
N ILE A 197 7.11 4.72 -21.79
CA ILE A 197 7.83 5.93 -22.18
C ILE A 197 9.14 5.58 -22.93
N GLY A 198 9.74 4.44 -22.59
CA GLY A 198 11.02 4.02 -23.15
C GLY A 198 12.17 4.99 -22.82
N PRO A 199 13.05 5.30 -23.78
CA PRO A 199 14.22 6.18 -23.57
C PRO A 199 13.88 7.61 -23.15
N ALA A 200 12.68 8.10 -23.47
CA ALA A 200 12.27 9.46 -23.11
C ALA A 200 12.12 9.65 -21.58
N GLY A 201 12.05 8.55 -20.81
CA GLY A 201 11.93 8.59 -19.35
C GLY A 201 13.08 9.34 -18.68
N ALA A 202 14.27 9.32 -19.27
CA ALA A 202 15.46 10.01 -18.75
C ALA A 202 15.29 11.54 -18.68
N TYR A 203 14.41 12.12 -19.50
CA TYR A 203 14.23 13.57 -19.62
C TYR A 203 13.01 14.10 -18.85
N THR A 204 12.27 13.21 -18.18
CA THR A 204 11.08 13.61 -17.43
C THR A 204 11.43 14.05 -16.00
N PRO A 205 10.89 15.18 -15.50
CA PRO A 205 11.12 15.63 -14.13
C PRO A 205 10.68 14.60 -13.07
N LEU A 206 9.67 13.79 -13.38
CA LEU A 206 9.20 12.76 -12.47
C LEU A 206 10.27 11.68 -12.24
N SER A 207 11.06 11.31 -13.25
CA SER A 207 12.13 10.31 -13.08
C SER A 207 13.20 10.76 -12.09
N SER A 208 13.62 12.03 -12.12
CA SER A 208 14.59 12.54 -11.15
C SER A 208 14.00 12.60 -9.73
N GLN A 209 12.75 13.05 -9.58
CA GLN A 209 12.06 13.09 -8.29
C GLN A 209 11.91 11.71 -7.64
N ILE A 210 11.58 10.68 -8.44
CA ILE A 210 11.48 9.30 -7.97
C ILE A 210 12.85 8.80 -7.50
N VAL A 211 13.89 8.97 -8.32
CA VAL A 211 15.25 8.52 -7.99
C VAL A 211 15.73 9.20 -6.72
N GLU A 212 15.57 10.52 -6.60
CA GLU A 212 15.92 11.28 -5.40
C GLU A 212 15.18 10.77 -4.16
N THR A 213 13.85 10.57 -4.28
CA THR A 213 13.02 10.11 -3.17
C THR A 213 13.45 8.73 -2.68
N LEU A 214 13.67 7.78 -3.59
CA LEU A 214 14.09 6.42 -3.25
C LEU A 214 15.54 6.36 -2.76
N SER A 215 16.40 7.28 -3.22
CA SER A 215 17.80 7.38 -2.77
C SER A 215 17.92 7.77 -1.29
N ARG A 216 16.89 8.40 -0.71
CA ARG A 216 16.84 8.70 0.74
C ARG A 216 16.74 7.45 1.62
N ARG A 217 16.41 6.29 1.03
CA ARG A 217 16.31 5.00 1.73
C ARG A 217 15.43 5.04 2.97
N SER A 218 14.17 5.40 2.78
CA SER A 218 13.16 5.49 3.85
C SER A 218 12.69 4.12 4.39
N ALA A 219 13.61 3.19 4.63
CA ALA A 219 13.37 1.95 5.35
C ALA A 219 14.32 1.90 6.57
N PRO A 220 13.98 1.15 7.63
CA PRO A 220 14.86 1.03 8.79
C PRO A 220 16.30 0.63 8.40
N ALA A 221 17.28 1.21 9.08
CA ALA A 221 18.70 0.94 8.82
C ALA A 221 19.05 -0.52 9.17
N ASN A 222 19.87 -1.18 8.35
CA ASN A 222 20.32 -2.56 8.54
C ASN A 222 19.18 -3.59 8.69
N HIS A 223 18.04 -3.31 8.06
CA HIS A 223 16.84 -4.13 8.16
C HIS A 223 16.52 -4.82 6.83
N TRP A 224 15.89 -6.00 6.89
CA TRP A 224 15.60 -6.81 5.70
C TRP A 224 14.68 -6.09 4.70
N SER A 225 13.84 -5.14 5.13
CA SER A 225 12.96 -4.37 4.24
C SER A 225 13.70 -3.41 3.30
N GLN A 226 15.01 -3.19 3.50
CA GLN A 226 15.83 -2.42 2.57
C GLN A 226 15.86 -3.04 1.17
N VAL A 227 15.74 -4.36 1.04
CA VAL A 227 15.73 -5.04 -0.27
C VAL A 227 14.60 -4.54 -1.17
N TRP A 228 13.48 -4.10 -0.61
CA TRP A 228 12.36 -3.54 -1.36
C TRP A 228 12.69 -2.17 -1.94
N ILE A 229 13.36 -1.32 -1.17
CA ILE A 229 13.83 -0.02 -1.64
C ILE A 229 14.92 -0.21 -2.71
N GLU A 230 15.86 -1.13 -2.50
CA GLU A 230 16.92 -1.43 -3.49
C GLU A 230 16.30 -1.90 -4.82
N ALA A 231 15.28 -2.77 -4.77
CA ALA A 231 14.56 -3.20 -5.98
C ALA A 231 13.88 -2.02 -6.69
N GLN A 232 13.15 -1.18 -5.96
CA GLN A 232 12.45 -0.02 -6.52
C GLN A 232 13.43 1.04 -7.05
N LEU A 233 14.52 1.32 -6.35
CA LEU A 233 15.55 2.26 -6.77
C LEU A 233 16.24 1.78 -8.04
N GLY A 234 16.55 0.48 -8.12
CA GLY A 234 17.09 -0.12 -9.34
C GLY A 234 16.16 0.03 -10.53
N LEU A 235 14.85 -0.21 -10.36
CA LEU A 235 13.84 0.02 -11.41
C LEU A 235 13.73 1.51 -11.80
N ALA A 236 13.77 2.42 -10.82
CA ALA A 236 13.74 3.85 -11.07
C ALA A 236 14.96 4.35 -11.84
N GLN A 237 16.16 3.89 -11.49
CA GLN A 237 17.39 4.19 -12.21
C GLN A 237 17.39 3.63 -13.63
N ALA A 238 16.85 2.41 -13.84
CA ALA A 238 16.68 1.85 -15.17
C ALA A 238 15.78 2.73 -16.03
N GLY A 239 14.65 3.18 -15.50
CA GLY A 239 13.74 4.12 -16.15
C GLY A 239 14.33 5.51 -16.41
N ALA A 240 15.29 5.94 -15.58
CA ALA A 240 16.03 7.19 -15.75
C ALA A 240 17.24 7.06 -16.70
N GLY A 241 17.47 5.89 -17.32
CA GLY A 241 18.60 5.64 -18.22
C GLY A 241 19.93 5.29 -17.54
N LYS A 242 19.96 5.22 -16.21
CA LYS A 242 21.16 4.93 -15.39
C LYS A 242 21.37 3.42 -15.21
N ARG A 243 21.58 2.70 -16.30
CA ARG A 243 21.57 1.22 -16.31
C ARG A 243 22.64 0.57 -15.43
N ALA A 244 23.84 1.14 -15.38
CA ALA A 244 24.93 0.59 -14.57
C ALA A 244 24.59 0.65 -13.07
N GLU A 245 24.06 1.78 -12.60
CA GLU A 245 23.58 1.93 -11.22
C GLU A 245 22.42 0.98 -10.94
N ALA A 246 21.46 0.91 -11.86
CA ALA A 246 20.28 0.03 -11.74
C ALA A 246 20.67 -1.43 -11.48
N VAL A 247 21.64 -1.95 -12.23
CA VAL A 247 22.13 -3.33 -12.05
C VAL A 247 22.70 -3.55 -10.64
N ALA A 248 23.50 -2.60 -10.13
CA ALA A 248 24.09 -2.72 -8.80
C ALA A 248 23.02 -2.77 -7.70
N HIS A 249 21.97 -1.96 -7.79
CA HIS A 249 20.87 -1.96 -6.82
C HIS A 249 20.00 -3.22 -6.93
N LEU A 250 19.67 -3.66 -8.16
CA LEU A 250 18.90 -4.88 -8.38
C LEU A 250 19.64 -6.14 -7.89
N GLN A 251 20.97 -6.19 -8.03
CA GLN A 251 21.78 -7.29 -7.50
C GLN A 251 21.78 -7.36 -5.98
N ARG A 252 21.70 -6.22 -5.28
CA ARG A 252 21.61 -6.18 -3.81
C ARG A 252 20.24 -6.61 -3.29
N ALA A 253 19.20 -6.54 -4.13
CA ALA A 253 17.84 -6.91 -3.75
C ALA A 253 17.56 -8.43 -3.82
N ILE A 254 18.53 -9.24 -4.26
CA ILE A 254 18.41 -10.68 -4.51
C ILE A 254 19.22 -11.48 -3.49
#